data_AF-A0A1A7WM01-F1
#
_entry.id   AF-A0A1A7WM01-F1
#
_cell.length_a   1.000
_cell.length_b   1.000
_cell.length_c   1.000
_cell.angle_alpha   90.00
_cell.angle_beta   90.00
_cell.angle_gamma   90.00
#
_symmetry.space_group_name_H-M   'P 1'
#
loop_
_entity.id
_entity.type
_entity.pdbx_description
1 polymer ?
#
loop_
_entity_poly.entity_id
_entity_poly.type
_entity_poly.pdbx_seq_one_letter_code
_entity_poly.pdbx_strand_id
1 'polypeptide(L)'
;CFWFNIGPSLDLVLRRTHLASDDLYKLAHKQPKALKLKKKKNISHDAFGSTLGRVHMQKQDLSKLQTRKMKGLRKRRGEVVPEKDTLAPKVAKVES
;
A
#
# COMPACT_ATOMS: atom_id res chain seq x y z
N CYS A 1 28.81 34.07 36.34
CA CYS A 1 27.99 33.57 37.46
C CYS A 1 27.06 34.65 37.97
N PHE A 2 25.93 34.95 37.32
CA PHE A 2 24.84 35.67 37.98
C PHE A 2 23.54 35.28 37.27
N TRP A 3 23.01 34.11 37.63
CA TRP A 3 21.63 33.77 37.34
C TRP A 3 20.77 34.55 38.33
N PHE A 4 20.22 35.67 37.89
CA PHE A 4 19.29 36.46 38.67
C PHE A 4 17.92 35.77 38.60
N ASN A 5 17.46 35.26 39.73
CA ASN A 5 16.22 34.49 39.79
C ASN A 5 15.02 35.46 39.72
N ILE A 6 14.50 35.67 38.51
CA ILE A 6 13.44 36.64 38.19
C ILE A 6 12.04 35.99 38.22
N GLY A 7 11.94 34.67 38.37
CA GLY A 7 10.68 33.93 38.35
C GLY A 7 10.19 33.52 39.74
N PRO A 8 8.86 33.42 39.95
CA PRO A 8 8.32 32.87 41.19
C PRO A 8 8.77 31.42 41.38
N SER A 9 9.38 31.12 42.54
CA SER A 9 9.69 29.75 42.97
C SER A 9 8.47 29.16 43.68
N LEU A 10 7.88 28.11 43.11
CA LEU A 10 6.67 27.46 43.62
C LEU A 10 6.94 25.99 43.93
N ASP A 11 6.74 25.59 45.18
CA ASP A 11 6.72 24.20 45.61
C ASP A 11 5.28 23.69 45.62
N LEU A 12 4.92 22.91 44.61
CA LEU A 12 3.57 22.36 44.46
C LEU A 12 3.52 20.91 44.95
N VAL A 13 2.58 20.62 45.86
CA VAL A 13 2.30 19.28 46.36
C VAL A 13 0.85 18.90 46.02
N LEU A 14 0.67 17.73 45.42
CA LEU A 14 -0.65 17.20 45.08
C LEU A 14 -1.39 16.75 46.36
N ARG A 15 -2.65 17.19 46.52
CA ARG A 15 -3.48 16.83 47.69
C ARG A 15 -4.66 15.94 47.33
N ARG A 16 -5.70 16.50 46.70
CA ARG A 16 -6.88 15.73 46.27
C ARG A 16 -7.04 15.88 44.76
N THR A 17 -7.43 14.78 44.11
CA THR A 17 -7.70 14.76 42.67
C THR A 17 -9.15 14.38 42.43
N HIS A 18 -9.80 15.12 41.55
CA HIS A 18 -11.13 14.80 41.05
C HIS A 18 -11.02 14.65 39.53
N LEU A 19 -10.84 13.42 39.08
CA LEU A 19 -10.75 13.12 37.66
C LEU A 19 -12.15 13.24 37.04
N ALA A 20 -12.20 13.81 35.84
CA ALA A 20 -13.46 13.90 35.08
C ALA A 20 -13.94 12.49 34.69
N SER A 21 -15.26 12.34 34.53
CA SER A 21 -15.85 11.12 33.98
C SER A 21 -15.42 10.92 32.52
N ASP A 22 -15.34 9.66 32.10
CA ASP A 22 -14.88 9.28 30.75
C ASP A 22 -15.68 9.95 29.62
N ASP A 23 -16.97 10.21 29.85
CA ASP A 23 -17.84 10.83 28.86
C ASP A 23 -17.51 12.31 28.66
N LEU A 24 -17.27 13.05 29.74
CA LEU A 24 -16.83 14.45 29.67
C LEU A 24 -15.46 14.56 29.02
N TYR A 25 -14.56 13.62 29.33
CA TYR A 25 -13.22 13.58 28.74
C TYR A 25 -13.28 13.39 27.21
N LYS A 26 -14.10 12.44 26.73
CA LYS A 26 -14.29 12.20 25.29
C LYS A 26 -14.94 13.37 24.57
N LEU A 27 -15.87 14.07 25.22
CA LEU A 27 -16.53 15.25 24.66
C LEU A 27 -15.56 16.43 24.54
N ALA A 28 -14.78 16.72 25.59
CA ALA A 28 -13.80 17.80 25.58
C ALA A 28 -12.69 17.57 24.54
N HIS A 29 -12.26 16.32 24.34
CA HIS A 29 -11.23 15.97 23.36
C HIS A 29 -11.76 15.71 21.93
N LYS A 30 -13.01 16.08 21.64
CA LYS A 30 -13.59 15.93 20.31
C LYS A 30 -13.05 16.98 19.33
N GLN A 31 -12.06 16.60 18.54
CA GLN A 31 -11.58 17.43 17.44
C GLN A 31 -12.65 17.57 16.33
N PRO A 32 -12.79 18.76 15.72
CA PRO A 32 -13.76 19.00 14.66
C PRO A 32 -13.46 18.16 13.41
N LYS A 33 -14.51 17.70 12.73
CA LYS A 33 -14.41 16.83 11.55
C LYS A 33 -13.70 17.50 10.36
N ALA A 34 -13.68 18.82 10.31
CA ALA A 34 -12.98 19.59 9.29
C ALA A 34 -11.45 19.53 9.45
N LEU A 35 -10.96 19.51 10.71
CA LEU A 35 -9.52 19.44 11.01
C LEU A 35 -8.97 18.03 10.75
N LYS A 36 -9.78 17.00 10.99
CA LYS A 36 -9.44 15.61 10.70
C LYS A 36 -9.73 15.27 9.25
N LEU A 37 -8.76 15.47 8.37
CA LEU A 37 -8.87 15.05 6.98
C LEU A 37 -9.00 13.52 6.91
N LYS A 38 -10.18 13.03 6.50
CA LYS A 38 -10.41 11.59 6.29
C LYS A 38 -9.64 11.15 5.06
N LYS A 39 -8.61 10.32 5.25
CA LYS A 39 -7.87 9.71 4.13
C LYS A 39 -8.81 8.79 3.35
N LYS A 40 -9.11 9.15 2.10
CA LYS A 40 -9.80 8.27 1.15
C LYS A 40 -8.75 7.37 0.51
N LYS A 41 -8.97 6.04 0.51
CA LYS A 41 -8.04 5.10 -0.12
C LYS A 41 -7.97 5.36 -1.63
N ASN A 42 -6.79 5.19 -2.21
CA ASN A 42 -6.51 5.34 -3.64
C ASN A 42 -6.67 6.75 -4.24
N ILE A 43 -6.80 7.80 -3.41
CA ILE A 43 -6.78 9.20 -3.87
C ILE A 43 -5.64 9.91 -3.14
N SER A 44 -4.71 10.49 -3.89
CA SER A 44 -3.65 11.37 -3.39
C SER A 44 -3.82 12.77 -3.92
N HIS A 45 -3.49 13.77 -3.11
CA HIS A 45 -3.44 15.17 -3.51
C HIS A 45 -1.98 15.56 -3.73
N ASP A 46 -1.67 16.10 -4.91
CA ASP A 46 -0.34 16.63 -5.22
C ASP A 46 -0.16 18.05 -4.65
N ALA A 47 1.08 18.54 -4.54
CA ALA A 47 1.40 19.87 -4.03
C ALA A 47 0.70 21.01 -4.82
N PHE A 48 0.36 20.73 -6.09
CA PHE A 48 -0.36 21.63 -6.97
C PHE A 48 -1.90 21.50 -6.91
N GLY A 49 -2.43 20.74 -5.95
CA GLY A 49 -3.88 20.60 -5.74
C GLY A 49 -4.60 19.66 -6.69
N SER A 50 -3.89 19.00 -7.60
CA SER A 50 -4.46 17.96 -8.47
C SER A 50 -4.78 16.69 -7.67
N THR A 51 -5.88 16.02 -8.02
CA THR A 51 -6.29 14.74 -7.42
C THR A 51 -5.84 13.59 -8.30
N LEU A 52 -4.96 12.74 -7.78
CA LEU A 52 -4.45 11.56 -8.49
C LEU A 52 -5.10 10.29 -7.92
N GLY A 53 -5.64 9.45 -8.80
CA GLY A 53 -6.21 8.15 -8.47
C GLY A 53 -5.25 7.02 -8.80
N ARG A 54 -5.07 6.04 -7.89
CA ARG A 54 -4.30 4.82 -8.18
C ARG A 54 -5.24 3.68 -8.60
N VAL A 55 -5.05 3.17 -9.82
CA VAL A 55 -5.73 1.97 -10.32
C VAL A 55 -4.83 0.76 -10.08
N HIS A 56 -5.31 -0.20 -9.28
CA HIS A 56 -4.60 -1.45 -9.04
C HIS A 56 -5.07 -2.50 -10.04
N MET A 57 -4.27 -2.76 -11.07
CA MET A 57 -4.53 -3.87 -12.01
C MET A 57 -4.06 -5.19 -11.39
N GLN A 58 -4.91 -6.21 -11.45
CA GLN A 58 -4.52 -7.57 -11.09
C GLN A 58 -3.64 -8.19 -12.18
N LYS A 59 -2.79 -9.14 -11.79
CA LYS A 59 -1.99 -9.93 -12.74
C LYS A 59 -2.95 -10.74 -13.63
N GLN A 60 -2.87 -10.53 -14.93
CA GLN A 60 -3.71 -11.23 -15.91
C GLN A 60 -3.03 -12.54 -16.34
N ASP A 61 -3.58 -13.68 -15.94
CA ASP A 61 -3.05 -15.00 -16.32
C ASP A 61 -3.58 -15.43 -17.70
N LEU A 62 -2.76 -15.24 -18.74
CA LEU A 62 -3.09 -15.58 -20.13
C LEU A 62 -3.01 -17.09 -20.44
N SER A 63 -2.44 -17.89 -19.53
CA SER A 63 -2.30 -19.34 -19.71
C SER A 63 -3.64 -20.08 -19.70
N LYS A 64 -4.68 -19.50 -19.09
CA LYS A 64 -6.05 -20.04 -19.10
C LYS A 64 -6.79 -19.70 -20.40
N LEU A 65 -6.27 -18.79 -21.22
CA LEU A 65 -6.92 -18.36 -22.43
C LEU A 65 -6.76 -19.42 -23.53
N GLN A 66 -7.73 -20.32 -23.64
CA GLN A 66 -7.81 -21.24 -24.77
C GLN A 66 -8.32 -20.49 -26.01
N THR A 67 -7.46 -20.33 -27.01
CA THR A 67 -7.86 -19.76 -28.30
C THR A 67 -8.72 -20.75 -29.07
N ARG A 68 -9.65 -20.23 -29.90
CA ARG A 68 -10.47 -21.06 -30.77
C ARG A 68 -9.57 -21.83 -31.74
N LYS A 69 -9.64 -23.16 -31.72
CA LYS A 69 -8.88 -24.03 -32.61
C LYS A 69 -9.37 -23.88 -34.05
N MET A 70 -8.71 -23.01 -34.81
CA MET A 70 -8.96 -22.83 -36.24
C MET A 70 -8.63 -24.09 -37.02
N LYS A 71 -9.27 -24.27 -38.19
CA LYS A 71 -9.11 -25.47 -39.04
C LYS A 71 -7.64 -25.75 -39.41
N GLY A 72 -6.79 -24.72 -39.51
CA GLY A 72 -5.36 -24.86 -39.82
C GLY A 72 -4.49 -25.34 -38.66
N LEU A 73 -4.89 -25.13 -37.40
CA LEU A 73 -4.16 -25.56 -36.21
C LEU A 73 -4.61 -26.94 -35.70
N ARG A 74 -5.61 -27.56 -36.34
CA ARG A 74 -6.04 -28.92 -36.02
C ARG A 74 -5.08 -29.89 -36.70
N LYS A 75 -4.27 -30.60 -35.89
CA LYS A 75 -3.39 -31.67 -36.37
C LYS A 75 -4.23 -32.69 -37.14
N ARG A 76 -4.03 -32.80 -38.47
CA ARG A 76 -4.59 -33.89 -39.27
C ARG A 76 -3.84 -35.16 -38.90
N ARG A 77 -4.57 -36.28 -38.73
CA ARG A 77 -3.96 -37.61 -38.62
C ARG A 77 -3.45 -38.00 -40.02
N GLY A 78 -2.23 -37.60 -40.36
CA GLY A 78 -1.55 -37.92 -41.61
C GLY A 78 -0.07 -37.59 -41.47
N GLU A 79 0.75 -38.65 -41.54
CA GLU A 79 2.22 -38.74 -41.58
C GLU A 79 3.05 -37.71 -40.79
N VAL A 80 3.67 -38.21 -39.72
CA VAL A 80 4.72 -37.50 -38.99
C VAL A 80 6.03 -37.73 -39.75
N VAL A 81 6.49 -36.72 -40.49
CA VAL A 81 7.91 -36.60 -40.85
C VAL A 81 8.60 -35.85 -39.70
N PRO A 82 9.65 -36.41 -39.08
CA PRO A 82 10.36 -35.74 -38.00
C PRO A 82 11.36 -34.73 -38.60
N GLU A 83 10.97 -33.47 -38.67
CA GLU A 83 11.92 -32.39 -38.94
C GLU A 83 12.56 -31.92 -37.63
N LYS A 84 13.88 -32.06 -37.60
CA LYS A 84 14.78 -31.55 -36.57
C LYS A 84 14.86 -30.04 -36.74
N ASP A 85 14.58 -29.30 -35.68
CA ASP A 85 15.14 -27.96 -35.55
C ASP A 85 15.59 -27.70 -34.12
N THR A 86 16.90 -27.51 -34.04
CA THR A 86 17.71 -27.01 -32.95
C THR A 86 17.21 -25.64 -32.46
N LEU A 87 17.30 -25.41 -31.14
CA LEU A 87 18.03 -24.31 -30.51
C LEU A 87 17.59 -24.18 -29.03
N ALA A 88 18.39 -24.78 -28.14
CA ALA A 88 18.33 -24.50 -26.70
C ALA A 88 19.52 -23.60 -26.32
N PRO A 89 19.31 -22.44 -25.67
CA PRO A 89 20.41 -21.68 -25.09
C PRO A 89 20.87 -22.37 -23.80
N LYS A 90 22.17 -22.69 -23.73
CA LYS A 90 22.85 -23.20 -22.54
C LYS A 90 22.80 -22.13 -21.43
N VAL A 91 22.08 -22.39 -20.35
CA VAL A 91 22.27 -21.66 -19.08
C VAL A 91 23.40 -22.35 -18.32
N ALA A 92 24.47 -21.59 -18.08
CA ALA A 92 25.63 -21.97 -17.32
C ALA A 92 25.23 -22.43 -15.90
N LYS A 93 25.75 -23.57 -15.48
CA LYS A 93 25.79 -23.98 -14.08
C LYS A 93 27.25 -23.82 -13.62
N VAL A 94 27.48 -22.78 -12.82
CA VAL A 94 28.68 -22.64 -11.99
C VAL A 94 28.51 -23.57 -10.79
N GLU A 95 29.61 -24.23 -10.43
CA GLU A 95 29.74 -25.25 -9.39
C GLU A 95 29.44 -24.74 -7.98
N SER A 96 28.71 -25.54 -7.21
CA SER A 96 28.90 -25.94 -5.79
C SER A 96 27.78 -26.92 -5.42
#